data_AF-A0A482CXQ9-F1
#
_entry.id   AF-A0A482CXQ9-F1
#
_cell.length_a   1.000
_cell.length_b   1.000
_cell.length_c   1.000
_cell.angle_alpha   90.00
_cell.angle_beta   90.00
_cell.angle_gamma   90.00
#
_symmetry.space_group_name_H-M   'P 1'
#
loop_
_entity.id
_entity.type
_entity.pdbx_description
1 polymer ?
#
loop_
_entity_poly.entity_id
_entity_poly.type
_entity_poly.pdbx_seq_one_letter_code
_entity_poly.pdbx_strand_id
1 'polypeptide(L)' 'MDIKVNDNFDLIFNNDLHIIDSIEEQKQRLNLFLKTLKGSIPYALHWGLDYLYILKVCNLGKLNLIKSYFYTIASE' A
#
# COMPACT_ATOMS: atom_id res chain seq x y z
N MET A 1 -10.73 -0.18 9.84
CA MET A 1 -10.48 -0.86 11.13
C MET A 1 -9.61 -2.05 10.81
N ASP A 2 -8.33 -1.77 10.60
CA ASP A 2 -7.31 -2.79 10.39
C ASP A 2 -6.61 -3.07 11.73
N ILE A 3 -6.20 -4.31 11.94
CA ILE A 3 -5.75 -4.87 13.23
C ILE A 3 -4.24 -5.13 13.14
N LYS A 4 -3.49 -4.78 14.21
CA LYS A 4 -2.02 -4.95 14.32
C LYS A 4 -1.71 -6.04 15.34
N VAL A 5 -0.76 -6.91 15.02
CA VAL A 5 -0.26 -7.97 15.92
C VAL A 5 1.26 -7.96 15.94
N ASN A 6 1.89 -7.96 17.12
CA ASN A 6 3.31 -8.29 17.37
C ASN A 6 4.38 -7.66 16.47
N ASP A 7 4.28 -6.35 16.18
CA ASP A 7 5.29 -5.56 15.44
C ASP A 7 5.67 -6.07 14.03
N ASN A 8 5.02 -7.12 13.55
CA ASN A 8 5.11 -7.69 12.21
C ASN A 8 3.70 -7.77 11.62
N PHE A 9 3.55 -7.51 10.32
CA PHE A 9 2.24 -7.48 9.67
C PHE A 9 1.70 -8.90 9.41
N ASP A 10 1.32 -9.61 10.48
CA ASP A 10 0.70 -10.93 10.41
C ASP A 10 -0.84 -10.83 10.53
N LEU A 11 -1.54 -11.44 9.59
CA LEU A 11 -3.00 -11.59 9.58
C LEU A 11 -3.39 -12.71 10.55
N ILE A 12 -3.71 -12.39 11.82
CA ILE A 12 -4.20 -13.37 12.78
C ILE A 12 -5.63 -13.04 13.22
N PHE A 13 -6.54 -13.98 12.95
CA PHE A 13 -7.90 -14.00 13.47
C PHE A 13 -7.94 -14.75 14.81
N ASN A 14 -7.77 -14.04 15.93
CA ASN A 14 -8.45 -14.29 17.22
C ASN A 14 -7.85 -13.46 18.38
N ASN A 15 -8.77 -12.97 19.22
CA ASN A 15 -8.64 -12.45 20.59
C ASN A 15 -7.74 -11.26 20.98
N ASP A 16 -6.74 -10.84 20.22
CA ASP A 16 -5.88 -9.69 20.61
C ASP A 16 -6.02 -8.49 19.65
N LEU A 17 -7.25 -7.98 19.52
CA LEU A 17 -7.61 -6.86 18.65
C LEU A 17 -7.17 -5.51 19.25
N HIS A 18 -5.92 -5.10 19.00
CA HIS A 18 -5.52 -3.72 19.24
C HIS A 18 -6.05 -2.83 18.11
N ILE A 19 -6.96 -1.91 18.46
CA ILE A 19 -7.42 -0.84 17.56
C ILE A 19 -6.20 0.02 17.23
N ILE A 20 -5.84 0.08 15.95
CA ILE A 20 -4.72 0.88 15.48
C ILE A 20 -5.21 2.32 15.24
N ASP A 21 -4.49 3.29 15.81
CA ASP A 21 -4.80 4.71 15.61
C ASP A 21 -4.35 5.21 14.22
N SER A 22 -5.04 6.27 13.75
CA SER A 22 -4.97 6.95 12.44
C SER A 22 -3.65 6.84 11.65
N ILE A 23 -2.50 7.20 12.24
CA ILE A 23 -1.20 7.20 11.52
C ILE A 23 -0.68 5.78 11.26
N GLU A 24 -0.85 4.87 12.21
CA GLU A 24 -0.38 3.50 12.07
C GLU A 24 -1.26 2.73 11.07
N GLU A 25 -2.57 3.02 11.01
CA GLU A 25 -3.47 2.50 9.98
C GLU A 25 -3.03 2.99 8.58
N GLN A 26 -2.67 4.27 8.44
CA GLN A 26 -2.16 4.82 7.17
C GLN A 26 -0.86 4.13 6.73
N LYS A 27 0.08 3.88 7.66
CA LYS A 27 1.33 3.16 7.36
C LYS A 27 1.06 1.71 6.95
N GLN A 28 0.14 1.03 7.63
CA GLN A 28 -0.24 -0.33 7.29
C GLN A 28 -0.86 -0.39 5.90
N ARG A 29 -1.79 0.51 5.60
CA ARG A 29 -2.45 0.61 4.29
C ARG A 29 -1.43 0.87 3.18
N LEU A 30 -0.48 1.78 3.41
CA LEU A 30 0.61 2.03 2.47
C LEU A 30 1.49 0.78 2.27
N ASN A 31 1.86 0.09 3.34
CA ASN A 31 2.67 -1.11 3.24
C ASN A 31 1.97 -2.22 2.45
N LEU A 32 0.67 -2.43 2.71
CA LEU A 32 -0.14 -3.40 1.98
C LEU A 32 -0.27 -3.01 0.50
N PHE A 33 -0.52 -1.74 0.21
CA PHE A 33 -0.57 -1.22 -1.15
C PHE A 33 0.75 -1.46 -1.90
N LEU A 34 1.89 -1.15 -1.29
CA LEU A 34 3.21 -1.31 -1.88
C LEU A 34 3.59 -2.78 -2.13
N LYS A 35 3.03 -3.73 -1.37
CA LYS A 35 3.26 -5.18 -1.53
C LYS A 35 2.26 -5.85 -2.47
N THR A 36 1.15 -5.20 -2.77
CA THR A 36 0.08 -5.78 -3.58
C THR A 36 0.28 -5.37 -5.03
N LEU A 37 0.27 -6.35 -5.93
CA LEU A 37 0.40 -6.08 -7.37
C LEU A 37 -0.91 -5.55 -7.93
N LYS A 38 -0.87 -4.43 -8.65
CA LYS A 38 -2.07 -3.82 -9.25
C LYS A 38 -2.80 -4.83 -10.14
N GLY A 39 -4.11 -4.99 -9.92
CA GLY A 39 -4.95 -5.95 -10.65
C GLY A 39 -5.01 -7.35 -10.02
N SER A 40 -4.29 -7.61 -8.92
CA SER A 40 -4.35 -8.91 -8.24
C SER A 40 -5.61 -9.12 -7.40
N ILE A 41 -6.29 -8.03 -6.99
CA ILE A 41 -7.53 -8.09 -6.22
C ILE A 41 -8.74 -8.03 -7.18
N PRO A 42 -9.56 -9.09 -7.31
CA PRO A 42 -10.62 -9.16 -8.32
C PRO A 42 -11.68 -8.06 -8.22
N TYR A 43 -12.00 -7.62 -7.00
CA TYR A 43 -12.99 -6.57 -6.74
C TYR A 43 -12.38 -5.16 -6.66
N ALA A 44 -11.06 -5.04 -6.78
CA ALA A 44 -10.35 -3.77 -6.67
C ALA A 44 -9.15 -3.75 -7.65
N LEU A 45 -9.45 -3.92 -8.94
CA LEU A 45 -8.44 -4.06 -10.00
C LEU A 45 -7.49 -2.84 -10.10
N HIS A 46 -7.94 -1.67 -9.66
CA HIS A 46 -7.13 -0.45 -9.66
C HIS A 46 -6.21 -0.33 -8.44
N TRP A 47 -6.44 -1.14 -7.41
CA TRP A 47 -5.72 -1.07 -6.14
C TRP A 47 -4.43 -1.90 -6.17
N GLY A 48 -3.40 -1.39 -5.49
CA GLY A 48 -2.05 -1.97 -5.47
C GLY A 48 -1.05 -1.21 -6.35
N LEU A 49 0.23 -1.54 -6.15
CA LEU A 49 1.35 -0.91 -6.84
C LEU A 49 1.49 -1.44 -8.28
N ASP A 50 1.60 -0.52 -9.23
CA ASP A 50 1.95 -0.84 -10.62
C ASP A 50 3.47 -0.92 -10.78
N TYR A 51 4.03 -2.09 -10.46
CA TYR A 51 5.47 -2.33 -10.49
C TYR A 51 6.09 -2.09 -11.87
N LEU A 52 5.39 -2.49 -12.95
CA LEU A 52 5.91 -2.33 -14.31
C LEU A 52 5.98 -0.86 -14.70
N TYR A 53 4.95 -0.08 -14.35
CA TYR A 53 4.97 1.37 -14.56
C TYR A 53 6.11 2.03 -13.78
N ILE A 54 6.22 1.75 -12.47
CA ILE A 54 7.27 2.33 -11.63
C ILE A 54 8.66 1.97 -12.16
N LEU A 55 8.90 0.70 -12.52
CA LEU A 55 10.19 0.27 -13.07
C LEU A 55 10.54 1.03 -14.35
N LYS A 56 9.58 1.21 -15.26
CA LYS A 56 9.77 2.01 -16.48
C LYS A 56 10.11 3.46 -16.16
N VAL A 57 9.39 4.08 -15.23
CA VAL A 57 9.64 5.49 -14.86
C VAL A 57 11.00 5.66 -14.18
N CYS A 58 11.39 4.72 -13.31
CA CYS A 58 12.72 4.68 -12.69
C CYS A 58 13.82 4.57 -13.75
N ASN A 59 13.67 3.67 -14.73
CA ASN A 59 14.64 3.51 -15.82
C ASN A 59 14.77 4.76 -16.70
N LEU A 60 13.70 5.53 -16.85
CA LEU A 60 13.72 6.80 -17.58
C LEU A 60 14.35 7.95 -16.77
N GLY A 61 14.69 7.73 -15.49
CA GLY A 61 15.24 8.77 -14.61
C GLY A 61 14.27 9.93 -14.33
N LYS A 62 12.98 9.76 -14.59
CA LYS A 62 11.97 10.83 -14.50
C LYS A 62 11.41 10.92 -13.09
N LEU A 63 12.20 11.45 -12.16
CA LEU A 63 11.84 11.63 -10.74
C LEU A 63 10.49 12.34 -10.54
N ASN A 64 10.19 13.34 -11.37
CA ASN A 64 8.93 14.09 -11.26
C ASN A 64 7.70 13.19 -11.50
N LEU A 65 7.79 12.23 -12.43
CA LEU A 65 6.69 11.30 -12.68
C LEU A 65 6.48 10.33 -11.51
N ILE A 66 7.57 9.92 -10.83
CA ILE A 66 7.48 9.09 -9.63
C ILE A 66 6.78 9.88 -8.51
N LYS A 67 7.18 11.13 -8.30
CA LYS A 67 6.56 12.01 -7.29
C LYS A 67 5.08 12.24 -7.58
N SER A 68 4.73 12.55 -8.83
CA SER A 68 3.33 12.73 -9.25
C SER A 68 2.52 11.45 -9.04
N TYR A 69 3.08 10.29 -9.35
CA TYR A 69 2.40 9.00 -9.14
C TYR A 69 2.04 8.77 -7.67
N PHE A 70 3.00 8.91 -6.76
CA PHE A 70 2.73 8.75 -5.32
C PHE A 70 1.83 9.85 -4.77
N TYR A 71 1.91 11.07 -5.31
CA TYR A 71 1.01 12.16 -4.94
C TYR A 71 -0.44 11.83 -5.31
N THR A 72 -0.69 11.31 -6.51
CA THR A 72 -2.03 10.88 -6.94
C THR A 72 -2.58 9.81 -6.00
N ILE A 73 -1.77 8.80 -5.65
CA ILE A 73 -2.19 7.72 -4.73
C ILE A 73 -2.49 8.24 -3.33
N ALA A 74 -1.72 9.23 -2.85
CA ALA A 74 -1.96 9.83 -1.53
C ALA A 74 -3.19 10.75 -1.49
N SER A 75 -3.68 11.17 -2.67
CA SER A 75 -4.81 12.09 -2.82
C SER A 75 -6.15 11.40 -3.10
N GLU A 76 -6.11 10.09 -3.42
CA GLU A 76 -7.28 9.19 -3.50
C GLU A 76 -7.72 8.71 -2.12
#